data_AF-O67419-F1
#
_entry.id   AF-O67419-F1
#
_cell.length_a   1.000
_cell.length_b   1.000
_cell.length_c   1.000
_cell.angle_alpha   90.00
_cell.angle_beta   90.00
_cell.angle_gamma   90.00
#
_symmetry.space_group_name_H-M   'P 1'
#
loop_
_entity.id
_entity.type
_entity.pdbx_description
1 polymer ?
#
loop_
_entity_poly.entity_id
_entity_poly.type
_entity_poly.pdbx_seq_one_letter_code
_entity_poly.pdbx_strand_id
1 'polypeptide(L)'
;MPADPRNAGKDKGNLQMELQNLLTSARIRKMEYEAIVEELEEDELKYDLFEYQDYLENYIMPYVERAYKNGSKELIGMAEEVKSIFEEIIDMIKARIEKK
;
A
#
# COMPACT_ATOMS: atom_id res chain seq x y z
N MET A 1 28.19 -10.53 -12.54
CA MET A 1 28.95 -9.34 -12.10
C MET A 1 28.59 -9.10 -10.64
N PRO A 2 29.56 -8.94 -9.71
CA PRO A 2 29.23 -8.59 -8.33
C PRO A 2 28.62 -7.18 -8.27
N ALA A 3 27.63 -6.98 -7.40
CA ALA A 3 27.02 -5.68 -7.19
C ALA A 3 28.08 -4.68 -6.70
N ASP A 4 28.16 -3.50 -7.32
CA ASP A 4 29.01 -2.41 -6.82
C ASP A 4 28.40 -1.90 -5.50
N PRO A 5 29.14 -1.92 -4.37
CA PRO A 5 28.62 -1.44 -3.08
C PRO A 5 28.19 0.03 -3.13
N ARG A 6 28.69 0.84 -4.08
CA ARG A 6 28.21 2.22 -4.31
C ARG A 6 26.77 2.27 -4.81
N ASN A 7 26.31 1.23 -5.50
CA ASN A 7 24.92 1.12 -5.98
C ASN A 7 23.97 0.68 -4.87
N ALA A 8 24.43 -0.19 -3.95
CA ALA A 8 23.59 -0.65 -2.83
C ALA A 8 23.08 0.50 -1.94
N GLY A 9 23.91 1.53 -1.71
CA GLY A 9 23.48 2.74 -0.99
C GLY A 9 22.44 3.56 -1.75
N LYS A 10 22.53 3.64 -3.09
CA LYS A 10 21.56 4.33 -3.94
C LYS A 10 20.23 3.60 -3.99
N ASP A 11 20.26 2.27 -4.12
CA ASP A 11 19.05 1.45 -4.16
C ASP A 11 18.24 1.58 -2.85
N LYS A 12 18.94 1.59 -1.70
CA LYS A 12 18.32 1.84 -0.40
C LYS A 12 17.69 3.23 -0.32
N GLY A 13 18.43 4.26 -0.73
CA GLY A 13 17.95 5.65 -0.71
C GLY A 13 16.72 5.87 -1.58
N ASN A 14 16.71 5.29 -2.79
CA ASN A 14 15.58 5.36 -3.70
C ASN A 14 14.33 4.67 -3.11
N LEU A 15 14.50 3.44 -2.58
CA LEU A 15 13.39 2.71 -1.97
C LEU A 15 12.82 3.43 -0.74
N GLN A 16 13.67 4.07 0.07
CA GLN A 16 13.22 4.87 1.22
C GLN A 16 12.31 6.02 0.78
N MET A 17 12.72 6.78 -0.23
CA MET A 17 11.94 7.91 -0.75
C MET A 17 10.63 7.43 -1.40
N GLU A 18 10.68 6.34 -2.17
CA GLU A 18 9.48 5.73 -2.77
C GLU A 18 8.47 5.31 -1.69
N LEU A 19 8.92 4.62 -0.63
CA LEU A 19 8.06 4.19 0.46
C LEU A 19 7.49 5.36 1.28
N GLN A 20 8.26 6.41 1.53
CA GLN A 20 7.77 7.60 2.23
C GLN A 20 6.64 8.29 1.46
N ASN A 21 6.82 8.44 0.15
CA ASN A 21 5.79 9.01 -0.72
C ASN A 21 4.55 8.11 -0.79
N LEU A 22 4.76 6.79 -0.91
CA LEU A 22 3.68 5.81 -0.95
C LEU A 22 2.89 5.79 0.36
N LEU A 23 3.56 5.84 1.51
CA LEU A 23 2.92 5.90 2.83
C LEU A 23 2.10 7.16 3.01
N THR A 24 2.61 8.31 2.57
CA THR A 24 1.85 9.57 2.59
C THR A 24 0.59 9.46 1.72
N SER A 25 0.74 8.93 0.50
CA SER A 25 -0.38 8.71 -0.44
C SER A 25 -1.42 7.75 0.13
N ALA A 26 -0.98 6.62 0.72
CA ALA A 26 -1.87 5.63 1.32
C ALA A 26 -2.70 6.22 2.47
N ARG A 27 -2.08 7.01 3.35
CA ARG A 27 -2.78 7.68 4.45
C ARG A 27 -3.85 8.67 3.95
N ILE A 28 -3.52 9.46 2.93
CA ILE A 28 -4.49 10.38 2.30
C ILE A 28 -5.66 9.57 1.71
N ARG A 29 -5.36 8.51 0.95
CA ARG A 29 -6.37 7.64 0.35
C ARG A 29 -7.31 7.06 1.39
N LYS A 30 -6.77 6.59 2.52
CA LYS A 30 -7.57 6.05 3.62
C LYS A 30 -8.52 7.11 4.20
N MET A 31 -8.01 8.31 4.47
CA MET A 31 -8.82 9.42 4.99
C MET A 31 -9.94 9.82 4.01
N GLU A 32 -9.62 9.86 2.71
CA GLU A 32 -10.61 10.13 1.65
C GLU A 32 -11.68 9.04 1.63
N TYR A 33 -11.28 7.77 1.72
CA TYR A 33 -12.22 6.65 1.69
C TYR A 33 -13.12 6.60 2.93
N GLU A 34 -12.57 6.83 4.12
CA GLU A 34 -13.33 6.96 5.37
C GLU A 34 -14.41 8.06 5.29
N ALA A 35 -14.15 9.12 4.51
CA ALA A 35 -15.10 10.22 4.35
C ALA A 35 -16.27 9.89 3.39
N ILE A 36 -16.08 8.98 2.45
CA ILE A 36 -17.06 8.73 1.36
C ILE A 36 -17.72 7.35 1.41
N VAL A 37 -17.13 6.36 2.08
CA VAL A 37 -17.55 4.94 1.99
C VAL A 37 -19.01 4.70 2.35
N GLU A 38 -19.57 5.49 3.27
CA GLU A 38 -20.97 5.34 3.67
C GLU A 38 -21.96 5.82 2.58
N GLU A 39 -21.50 6.70 1.67
CA GLU A 39 -22.30 7.31 0.60
C GLU A 39 -22.24 6.53 -0.73
N LEU A 40 -21.30 5.59 -0.87
CA LEU A 40 -21.11 4.82 -2.10
C LEU A 40 -22.20 3.77 -2.33
N GLU A 41 -22.56 3.60 -3.60
CA GLU A 41 -23.46 2.55 -4.04
C GLU A 41 -22.78 1.18 -4.12
N GLU A 42 -23.57 0.11 -4.21
CA GLU A 42 -23.04 -1.26 -4.15
C GLU A 42 -22.12 -1.62 -5.34
N ASP A 43 -22.44 -1.13 -6.53
CA ASP A 43 -21.61 -1.31 -7.72
C ASP A 43 -20.30 -0.53 -7.64
N GLU A 44 -20.33 0.69 -7.09
CA GLU A 44 -19.13 1.49 -6.80
C GLU A 44 -18.23 0.77 -5.79
N LEU A 45 -18.79 0.27 -4.68
CA LEU A 45 -18.05 -0.48 -3.66
C LEU A 45 -17.43 -1.77 -4.22
N LYS A 46 -18.14 -2.50 -5.07
CA LYS A 46 -17.61 -3.72 -5.70
C LYS A 46 -16.48 -3.41 -6.67
N TYR A 47 -16.60 -2.31 -7.42
CA TYR A 47 -15.54 -1.85 -8.31
C TYR A 47 -14.30 -1.41 -7.52
N ASP A 48 -14.48 -0.60 -6.48
CA ASP A 48 -13.40 -0.18 -5.58
C ASP A 48 -12.72 -1.37 -4.90
N LEU A 49 -13.50 -2.36 -4.44
CA LEU A 49 -12.96 -3.58 -3.83
C LEU A 49 -11.99 -4.29 -4.79
N PHE A 50 -12.41 -4.44 -6.05
CA PHE A 50 -11.58 -5.06 -7.09
C PHE A 50 -10.30 -4.24 -7.32
N GLU A 51 -10.42 -2.93 -7.49
CA GLU A 51 -9.27 -2.03 -7.74
C GLU A 51 -8.28 -2.02 -6.58
N TYR A 52 -8.73 -1.95 -5.33
CA TYR A 52 -7.83 -1.96 -4.18
C TYR A 52 -7.17 -3.32 -3.95
N GLN A 53 -7.87 -4.42 -4.23
CA GLN A 53 -7.26 -5.75 -4.19
C GLN A 53 -6.18 -5.91 -5.26
N ASP A 54 -6.47 -5.47 -6.50
CA ASP A 54 -5.49 -5.50 -7.59
C ASP A 54 -4.29 -4.61 -7.29
N TYR A 55 -4.53 -3.39 -6.79
CA TYR A 55 -3.48 -2.46 -6.41
C TYR A 55 -2.59 -2.98 -5.28
N LEU A 56 -3.19 -3.60 -4.26
CA LEU A 56 -2.45 -4.23 -3.17
C LEU A 56 -1.51 -5.32 -3.72
N GLU A 57 -2.03 -6.25 -4.52
CA GLU A 57 -1.25 -7.38 -5.03
C GLU A 57 -0.19 -6.95 -6.05
N ASN A 58 -0.57 -6.15 -7.04
CA ASN A 58 0.29 -5.86 -8.19
C ASN A 58 1.21 -4.66 -7.98
N TYR A 59 0.87 -3.75 -7.06
CA TYR A 59 1.64 -2.53 -6.83
C TYR A 59 2.27 -2.48 -5.44
N ILE A 60 1.53 -2.78 -4.37
CA ILE A 60 2.05 -2.67 -2.99
C ILE A 60 2.96 -3.83 -2.63
N MET A 61 2.56 -5.08 -2.91
CA MET A 61 3.36 -6.25 -2.55
C MET A 61 4.79 -6.24 -3.14
N PRO A 62 5.04 -5.77 -4.39
CA PRO A 62 6.40 -5.57 -4.88
C PRO A 62 7.28 -4.64 -4.00
N TYR A 63 6.72 -3.60 -3.37
CA TYR A 63 7.47 -2.75 -2.44
C TYR A 63 7.76 -3.49 -1.13
N VAL A 64 6.80 -4.24 -0.62
CA VAL A 64 6.96 -5.10 0.56
C VAL A 64 8.11 -6.07 0.32
N GLU A 65 8.08 -6.81 -0.78
CA GLU A 65 9.17 -7.73 -1.14
C GLU A 65 10.53 -7.05 -1.27
N ARG A 66 10.59 -5.88 -1.93
CA ARG A 66 11.83 -5.10 -2.08
C ARG A 66 12.37 -4.66 -0.71
N ALA A 67 11.50 -4.25 0.21
CA ALA A 67 11.87 -3.86 1.56
C ALA A 67 12.44 -5.05 2.35
N TYR A 68 11.79 -6.22 2.29
CA TYR A 68 12.31 -7.43 2.91
C TYR A 68 13.66 -7.87 2.32
N LYS A 69 13.80 -7.83 0.99
CA LYS A 69 15.07 -8.14 0.31
C LYS A 69 16.20 -7.17 0.70
N ASN A 70 15.88 -5.91 1.02
CA ASN A 70 16.85 -4.94 1.51
C ASN A 70 17.29 -5.21 2.97
N GLY A 71 16.40 -5.76 3.80
CA GLY A 71 16.68 -6.14 5.20
C GLY A 71 16.70 -4.97 6.19
N SER A 72 16.41 -3.74 5.75
CA SER A 72 16.30 -2.58 6.63
C SER A 72 14.97 -2.59 7.38
N LYS A 73 15.01 -2.71 8.72
CA LYS A 73 13.82 -2.71 9.58
C LYS A 73 12.90 -1.49 9.35
N GLU A 74 13.51 -0.33 9.11
CA GLU A 74 12.77 0.90 8.79
C GLU A 74 11.99 0.79 7.48
N LEU A 75 12.60 0.25 6.42
CA LEU A 75 11.94 0.09 5.13
C LEU A 75 10.85 -0.97 5.19
N ILE A 76 11.12 -2.08 5.89
CA ILE A 76 10.12 -3.13 6.13
C ILE A 76 8.93 -2.55 6.89
N GLY A 77 9.16 -1.77 7.95
CA GLY A 77 8.09 -1.13 8.72
C GLY A 77 7.23 -0.20 7.87
N MET A 78 7.84 0.65 7.02
CA MET A 78 7.08 1.53 6.13
C MET A 78 6.27 0.74 5.09
N ALA A 79 6.85 -0.32 4.50
CA ALA A 79 6.15 -1.12 3.50
C ALA A 79 4.98 -1.91 4.10
N GLU A 80 5.15 -2.48 5.29
CA GLU A 80 4.06 -3.15 6.03
C GLU A 80 2.97 -2.17 6.46
N GLU A 81 3.33 -0.94 6.84
CA GLU A 81 2.33 0.09 7.16
C GLU A 81 1.49 0.47 5.93
N VAL A 82 2.13 0.65 4.77
CA VAL A 82 1.41 0.85 3.50
C VAL A 82 0.45 -0.32 3.24
N LYS A 83 0.95 -1.55 3.34
CA LYS A 83 0.13 -2.77 3.16
C LYS A 83 -1.09 -2.78 4.07
N SER A 84 -0.87 -2.54 5.37
CA SER A 84 -1.94 -2.48 6.38
C SER A 84 -3.01 -1.44 6.05
N ILE A 85 -2.61 -0.27 5.55
CA ILE A 85 -3.57 0.77 5.16
C ILE A 85 -4.49 0.30 4.03
N PHE A 86 -3.94 -0.36 3.01
CA PHE A 86 -4.76 -0.90 1.90
C PHE A 86 -5.64 -2.07 2.35
N GLU A 87 -5.15 -2.93 3.24
CA GLU A 87 -5.96 -3.98 3.86
C GLU A 87 -7.13 -3.39 4.66
N GLU A 88 -6.89 -2.32 5.43
CA GLU A 88 -7.94 -1.60 6.16
C GLU A 88 -8.98 -0.97 5.22
N ILE A 89 -8.56 -0.38 4.08
CA ILE A 89 -9.49 0.12 3.06
C ILE A 89 -10.36 -1.03 2.52
N ILE A 90 -9.74 -2.14 2.14
CA ILE A 90 -10.46 -3.33 1.66
C ILE A 90 -11.47 -3.83 2.68
N ASP A 91 -11.10 -3.86 3.97
CA ASP A 91 -11.97 -4.32 5.03
C ASP A 91 -13.13 -3.35 5.30
N MET A 92 -12.92 -2.03 5.18
CA MET A 92 -14.00 -1.05 5.21
C MET A 92 -15.02 -1.29 4.09
N ILE A 93 -14.54 -1.57 2.86
CA ILE A 93 -15.40 -1.84 1.71
C ILE A 93 -16.22 -3.11 1.92
N LYS A 94 -15.57 -4.21 2.31
CA LYS A 94 -16.25 -5.48 2.60
C LYS A 94 -17.31 -5.31 3.68
N ALA A 95 -16.98 -4.65 4.79
CA ALA A 95 -17.93 -4.39 5.87
C ALA A 95 -19.12 -3.56 5.40
N ARG A 96 -18.92 -2.60 4.48
CA ARG A 96 -20.01 -1.80 3.90
C ARG A 96 -20.91 -2.61 2.97
N ILE A 97 -20.34 -3.54 2.20
CA ILE A 97 -21.09 -4.47 1.33
C ILE A 97 -21.93 -5.44 2.19
N GLU A 98 -21.36 -6.01 3.25
CA GLU A 98 -22.03 -6.99 4.13
C GLU A 98 -23.16 -6.39 5.00
N LYS A 99 -23.16 -5.08 5.24
CA LYS A 99 -24.23 -4.39 5.98
C LYS A 99 -25.55 -4.28 5.19
N LYS A 100 -25.56 -4.52 3.87
CA LYS A 100 -26.78 -4.49 3.02
C LYS A 100 -27.43 -5.87 2.97
#